data_AF-A0A378USY8-F1
#
_entry.id   AF-A0A378USY8-F1
#
_cell.length_a   1.000
_cell.length_b   1.000
_cell.length_c   1.000
_cell.angle_alpha   90.00
_cell.angle_beta   90.00
_cell.angle_gamma   90.00
#
_symmetry.space_group_name_H-M   'P 1'
#
loop_
_entity.id
_entity.type
_entity.pdbx_description
1 polymer ?
#
loop_
_entity_poly.entity_id
_entity_poly.type
_entity_poly.pdbx_seq_one_letter_code
_entity_poly.pdbx_strand_id
1 'polypeptide(L)'
;MRENGPVDCVVAREALSARLDGEREPVPSARVDEHLRDCGDCAAWYDKAGAQALQLRDLANAGLIGAVRARPDDSSTTLGGFGRWLRRYVLTVAIVLIGIVQVGLAGAQAAGMNFGMVAAHHGSANGAHLLNESTAWSAALGIATIAMAFRRRIAPGLACVLVIYCGFLTYYVVADAVVGQVTPGRILSHLPVALAAIVSVWASRTTHPHDPSPRVAGEDGQDHASGPAARSRRHLRAADDPAA
;
A
#
# COMPACT_ATOMS: atom_id res chain seq x y z
N MET A 1 47.98 -19.65 -14.16
CA MET A 1 48.04 -18.52 -13.22
C MET A 1 46.74 -17.76 -13.34
N ARG A 2 45.89 -17.80 -12.30
CA ARG A 2 44.65 -17.01 -12.23
C ARG A 2 44.97 -15.82 -11.32
N GLU A 3 44.85 -14.61 -11.84
CA GLU A 3 45.04 -13.38 -11.08
C GLU A 3 43.95 -13.27 -10.01
N ASN A 4 44.29 -13.63 -8.77
CA ASN A 4 43.45 -13.43 -7.60
C ASN A 4 43.74 -12.03 -7.05
N GLY A 5 43.26 -11.00 -7.76
CA GLY A 5 43.25 -9.63 -7.25
C GLY A 5 42.15 -9.44 -6.18
N PRO A 6 42.30 -8.47 -5.26
CA PRO A 6 41.28 -8.13 -4.28
C PRO A 6 39.98 -7.73 -4.98
N VAL A 7 38.85 -8.23 -4.48
CA VAL A 7 37.52 -7.86 -4.98
C VAL A 7 37.26 -6.39 -4.62
N ASP A 8 36.92 -5.57 -5.61
CA ASP A 8 36.51 -4.19 -5.38
C ASP A 8 35.14 -4.12 -4.69
N CYS A 9 34.92 -3.08 -3.88
CA CYS A 9 33.67 -2.88 -3.14
C CYS A 9 32.44 -2.83 -4.04
N VAL A 10 32.55 -2.29 -5.26
CA VAL A 10 31.44 -2.25 -6.22
C VAL A 10 31.03 -3.66 -6.62
N VAL A 11 32.01 -4.50 -6.97
CA VAL A 11 31.79 -5.89 -7.38
C VAL A 11 31.28 -6.74 -6.22
N ALA A 12 31.81 -6.50 -5.01
CA ALA A 12 31.31 -7.16 -3.79
C ALA A 12 29.83 -6.82 -3.53
N ARG A 13 29.43 -5.54 -3.65
CA ARG A 13 28.04 -5.12 -3.46
C ARG A 13 27.11 -5.66 -4.53
N GLU A 14 27.54 -5.72 -5.79
CA GLU A 14 26.77 -6.32 -6.88
C GLU A 14 26.52 -7.81 -6.61
N ALA A 15 27.54 -8.56 -6.20
CA ALA A 15 27.41 -9.97 -5.85
C ALA A 15 26.50 -10.19 -4.64
N LEU A 16 26.61 -9.35 -3.62
CA LEU A 16 25.74 -9.42 -2.44
C LEU A 16 24.29 -9.03 -2.74
N SER A 17 24.05 -8.10 -3.68
CA SER A 17 22.70 -7.80 -4.18
C SER A 17 22.11 -9.02 -4.89
N ALA A 18 22.85 -9.64 -5.81
CA ALA A 18 22.42 -10.87 -6.47
C ALA A 18 22.08 -11.97 -5.46
N ARG A 19 22.87 -12.12 -4.40
CA ARG A 19 22.62 -13.07 -3.30
C ARG A 19 21.30 -12.78 -2.56
N LEU A 20 20.97 -11.52 -2.30
CA LEU A 20 19.68 -11.15 -1.64
C LEU A 20 18.47 -11.48 -2.52
N ASP A 21 18.62 -11.32 -3.83
CA ASP A 21 17.59 -11.59 -4.83
C ASP A 21 17.47 -13.09 -5.18
N GLY A 22 18.43 -13.93 -4.75
CA GLY A 22 18.49 -15.35 -5.09
C GLY A 22 19.03 -15.62 -6.50
N GLU A 23 19.63 -14.62 -7.12
CA GLU A 23 20.25 -14.68 -8.44
C GLU A 23 21.69 -15.22 -8.35
N ARG A 24 22.26 -15.59 -9.50
CA ARG A 24 23.64 -16.10 -9.57
C ARG A 24 24.65 -14.99 -9.33
N GLU A 25 25.54 -15.18 -8.36
CA GLU A 25 26.63 -14.23 -8.09
C GLU A 25 27.61 -14.12 -9.28
N PRO A 26 28.04 -12.89 -9.66
CA PRO A 26 29.00 -12.66 -10.75
C PRO A 26 30.42 -13.11 -10.40
N VAL A 27 30.73 -13.26 -9.11
CA VAL A 27 32.03 -13.68 -8.56
C VAL A 27 31.81 -14.84 -7.59
N PRO A 28 32.77 -15.77 -7.43
CA PRO A 28 32.64 -16.84 -6.44
C PRO A 28 32.37 -16.29 -5.03
N SER A 29 31.33 -16.82 -4.38
CA SER A 29 30.87 -16.41 -3.05
C SER A 29 32.00 -16.37 -2.01
N ALA A 30 32.91 -17.34 -2.06
CA ALA A 30 34.06 -17.42 -1.15
C ALA A 30 34.96 -16.16 -1.18
N ARG A 31 35.12 -15.49 -2.32
CA ARG A 31 35.92 -14.25 -2.43
C ARG A 31 35.16 -13.03 -1.91
N VAL A 32 33.85 -13.01 -2.09
CA VAL A 32 32.98 -11.97 -1.54
C VAL A 32 32.94 -12.09 -0.01
N ASP A 33 32.89 -13.31 0.52
CA ASP A 33 32.92 -13.57 1.95
C ASP A 33 34.28 -13.23 2.58
N GLU A 34 35.38 -13.39 1.85
CA GLU A 34 36.70 -12.91 2.27
C GLU A 34 36.72 -11.38 2.37
N HIS A 35 36.26 -10.70 1.32
CA HIS A 35 36.16 -9.24 1.32
C HIS A 35 35.25 -8.71 2.45
N LEU A 36 34.16 -9.39 2.77
CA LEU A 36 33.25 -9.01 3.86
C LEU A 36 33.90 -9.06 5.26
N ARG A 37 34.92 -9.91 5.46
CA ARG A 37 35.66 -9.96 6.75
C ARG A 37 36.59 -8.77 6.91
N ASP A 38 37.11 -8.25 5.80
CA ASP A 38 38.12 -7.18 5.80
C ASP A 38 37.50 -5.78 5.60
N CYS A 39 36.30 -5.69 5.02
CA CYS A 39 35.63 -4.43 4.69
C CYS A 39 34.35 -4.21 5.50
N GLY A 40 34.44 -3.41 6.57
CA GLY A 40 33.31 -3.04 7.43
C GLY A 40 32.19 -2.27 6.71
N ASP A 41 32.52 -1.50 5.67
CA ASP A 41 31.53 -0.75 4.89
C ASP A 41 30.61 -1.67 4.08
N CYS A 42 31.16 -2.75 3.51
CA CYS A 42 30.40 -3.75 2.78
C CYS A 42 29.56 -4.62 3.72
N ALA A 43 30.07 -4.95 4.91
CA ALA A 43 29.29 -5.65 5.95
C ALA A 43 28.10 -4.81 6.43
N ALA A 44 28.32 -3.55 6.79
CA ALA A 44 27.26 -2.65 7.22
C ALA A 44 26.24 -2.36 6.11
N TRP A 45 26.68 -2.30 4.85
CA TRP A 45 25.76 -2.18 3.71
C TRP A 45 24.90 -3.43 3.55
N TYR A 46 25.49 -4.63 3.66
CA TYR A 46 24.77 -5.90 3.49
C TYR A 46 23.71 -6.12 4.56
N ASP A 47 24.01 -5.79 5.82
CA ASP A 47 23.04 -5.87 6.92
C ASP A 47 21.85 -4.93 6.70
N LYS A 48 22.11 -3.69 6.27
CA LYS A 48 21.06 -2.71 5.93
C LYS A 48 20.22 -3.18 4.76
N ALA A 49 20.86 -3.66 3.69
CA ALA A 49 20.17 -4.17 2.51
C ALA A 49 19.31 -5.41 2.83
N GLY A 50 19.82 -6.33 3.66
CA GLY A 50 19.09 -7.49 4.16
C GLY A 50 17.87 -7.11 5.00
N ALA A 51 18.02 -6.16 5.92
CA ALA A 51 16.91 -5.64 6.71
C ALA A 51 15.81 -5.01 5.83
N GLN A 52 16.19 -4.23 4.82
CA GLN A 52 15.25 -3.64 3.87
C GLN A 52 14.56 -4.70 3.00
N ALA A 53 15.30 -5.70 2.51
CA ALA A 53 14.74 -6.79 1.73
C ALA A 53 13.71 -7.60 2.54
N LEU A 54 13.97 -7.85 3.82
CA LEU A 54 13.01 -8.48 4.74
C LEU A 54 11.77 -7.61 4.94
N GLN A 55 11.92 -6.31 5.19
CA GLN A 55 10.78 -5.39 5.33
C GLN A 55 9.90 -5.36 4.07
N LEU A 56 10.51 -5.32 2.88
CA LEU A 56 9.77 -5.36 1.61
C LEU A 56 9.04 -6.68 1.40
N ARG A 57 9.68 -7.81 1.75
CA ARG A 57 9.04 -9.14 1.72
C ARG A 57 7.88 -9.23 2.70
N ASP A 58 8.01 -8.66 3.89
CA ASP A 58 6.95 -8.63 4.89
C ASP A 58 5.77 -7.77 4.46
N LEU A 59 6.00 -6.61 3.81
CA LEU A 59 4.94 -5.80 3.23
C LEU A 59 4.20 -6.55 2.10
N ALA A 60 4.94 -7.24 1.23
CA ALA A 60 4.37 -8.07 0.16
C ALA A 60 3.54 -9.24 0.74
N ASN A 61 4.06 -9.90 1.78
CA ASN A 61 3.42 -11.03 2.46
C ASN A 61 2.23 -10.60 3.33
N ALA A 62 2.30 -9.48 4.05
CA ALA A 62 1.15 -8.91 4.76
C ALA A 62 0.02 -8.56 3.78
N GLY A 63 0.40 -8.13 2.57
CA GLY A 63 -0.41 -8.24 1.37
C GLY A 63 -0.99 -9.64 1.24
N LEU A 64 -0.29 -10.63 0.71
CA LEU A 64 -0.85 -11.97 0.43
C LEU A 64 -1.63 -12.62 1.61
N ILE A 65 -1.11 -12.61 2.83
CA ILE A 65 -1.73 -13.18 4.02
C ILE A 65 -3.03 -12.47 4.37
N GLY A 66 -3.14 -11.15 4.17
CA GLY A 66 -4.40 -10.42 4.33
C GLY A 66 -5.53 -10.88 3.37
N ALA A 67 -5.23 -11.67 2.33
CA ALA A 67 -6.23 -12.24 1.41
C ALA A 67 -6.64 -13.63 1.86
N VAL A 68 -5.70 -14.38 2.43
CA VAL A 68 -5.93 -15.74 2.94
C VAL A 68 -6.60 -15.71 4.32
N ARG A 69 -6.23 -14.75 5.19
CA ARG A 69 -6.78 -14.57 6.55
C ARG A 69 -8.18 -13.95 6.57
N ALA A 70 -8.78 -13.72 5.40
CA ALA A 70 -10.20 -13.45 5.27
C ALA A 70 -11.08 -14.71 5.45
N ARG A 71 -10.50 -15.84 5.89
CA ARG A 71 -11.25 -16.92 6.51
C ARG A 71 -11.53 -16.54 7.97
N PRO A 72 -12.78 -16.36 8.39
CA PRO A 72 -13.09 -15.95 9.76
C PRO A 72 -12.73 -17.08 10.72
N ASP A 73 -11.70 -16.87 11.54
CA ASP A 73 -11.53 -17.65 12.77
C ASP A 73 -12.62 -17.18 13.76
N ASP A 74 -13.60 -18.04 13.92
CA ASP A 74 -14.78 -17.82 14.74
C ASP A 74 -14.46 -18.20 16.19
N SER A 75 -13.88 -17.27 16.95
CA SER A 75 -13.67 -17.44 18.40
C SER A 75 -13.63 -16.11 19.17
N SER A 76 -14.58 -15.20 18.90
CA SER A 76 -14.76 -14.00 19.75
C SER A 76 -16.17 -13.95 20.34
N THR A 77 -16.22 -13.80 21.67
CA THR A 77 -17.40 -13.59 22.52
C THR A 77 -18.57 -12.89 21.82
N THR A 78 -19.71 -13.57 21.78
CA THR A 78 -20.86 -13.38 20.87
C THR A 78 -21.47 -11.97 20.83
N LEU A 79 -21.45 -11.20 21.93
CA LEU A 79 -22.03 -9.85 21.95
C LEU A 79 -21.14 -8.77 21.31
N GLY A 80 -19.83 -8.81 21.58
CA GLY A 80 -18.88 -7.83 21.04
C GLY A 80 -18.54 -8.07 19.56
N GLY A 81 -18.65 -9.33 19.12
CA GLY A 81 -18.48 -9.74 17.72
C GLY A 81 -19.60 -9.21 16.82
N PHE A 82 -20.85 -9.34 17.26
CA PHE A 82 -22.02 -8.89 16.48
C PHE A 82 -22.00 -7.39 16.19
N GLY A 83 -21.67 -6.55 17.19
CA GLY A 83 -21.58 -5.11 17.00
C GLY A 83 -20.49 -4.69 16.00
N ARG A 84 -19.32 -5.36 16.02
CA ARG A 84 -18.24 -5.11 15.05
C ARG A 84 -18.61 -5.59 13.65
N TRP A 85 -19.28 -6.74 13.55
CA TRP A 85 -19.77 -7.28 12.28
C TRP A 85 -20.83 -6.38 11.66
N LEU A 86 -21.83 -5.96 12.45
CA LEU A 86 -22.89 -5.06 11.99
C LEU A 86 -22.31 -3.71 11.55
N ARG A 87 -21.38 -3.12 12.33
CA ARG A 87 -20.69 -1.88 11.94
C ARG A 87 -19.94 -2.04 10.62
N ARG A 88 -19.25 -3.17 10.42
CA ARG A 88 -18.54 -3.46 9.17
C ARG A 88 -19.53 -3.61 8.00
N TYR A 89 -20.64 -4.31 8.22
CA TYR A 89 -21.69 -4.49 7.23
C TYR A 89 -22.32 -3.14 6.83
N VAL A 90 -22.75 -2.34 7.80
CA VAL A 90 -23.33 -1.01 7.57
C VAL A 90 -22.36 -0.10 6.81
N LEU A 91 -21.08 -0.09 7.18
CA LEU A 91 -20.08 0.67 6.47
C LEU A 91 -19.89 0.18 5.03
N THR A 92 -19.81 -1.13 4.81
CA THR A 92 -19.72 -1.70 3.46
C THR A 92 -20.91 -1.28 2.61
N VAL A 93 -22.13 -1.39 3.15
CA VAL A 93 -23.36 -0.94 2.49
C VAL A 93 -23.29 0.55 2.18
N ALA A 94 -22.86 1.39 3.12
CA ALA A 94 -22.71 2.82 2.90
C ALA A 94 -21.71 3.16 1.77
N ILE A 95 -20.54 2.50 1.74
CA ILE A 95 -19.55 2.70 0.67
C ILE A 95 -20.12 2.29 -0.68
N VAL A 96 -20.80 1.14 -0.75
CA VAL A 96 -21.43 0.66 -1.98
C VAL A 96 -22.49 1.65 -2.46
N LEU A 97 -23.35 2.15 -1.55
CA LEU A 97 -24.36 3.16 -1.89
C LEU A 97 -23.74 4.46 -2.41
N ILE A 98 -22.68 4.96 -1.77
CA ILE A 98 -21.94 6.15 -2.25
C ILE A 98 -21.43 5.94 -3.68
N GLY A 99 -20.82 4.78 -3.94
CA GLY A 99 -20.33 4.43 -5.27
C GLY A 99 -21.43 4.29 -6.31
N ILE A 100 -22.56 3.66 -5.96
CA ILE A 100 -23.74 3.54 -6.84
C ILE A 100 -24.29 4.93 -7.19
N VAL A 101 -24.43 5.82 -6.21
CA VAL A 101 -24.88 7.19 -6.44
C VAL A 101 -23.92 7.93 -7.39
N GLN A 102 -22.60 7.78 -7.23
CA GLN A 102 -21.64 8.38 -8.16
C GLN A 102 -21.76 7.85 -9.58
N VAL A 103 -21.87 6.53 -9.75
CA VAL A 103 -22.07 5.92 -11.08
C VAL A 103 -23.40 6.37 -11.69
N GLY A 104 -24.46 6.47 -10.88
CA GLY A 104 -25.76 6.98 -11.32
C GLY A 104 -25.70 8.44 -11.78
N LEU A 105 -24.99 9.30 -11.06
CA LEU A 105 -24.77 10.70 -11.45
C LEU A 105 -23.97 10.80 -12.75
N ALA A 106 -22.92 9.97 -12.91
CA ALA A 106 -22.15 9.91 -14.16
C ALA A 106 -23.02 9.44 -15.34
N GLY A 107 -23.88 8.43 -15.13
CA GLY A 107 -24.84 7.96 -16.13
C GLY A 107 -25.90 9.02 -16.48
N ALA A 108 -26.40 9.75 -15.49
CA ALA A 108 -27.32 10.87 -15.69
C ALA A 108 -26.68 11.98 -16.53
N GLN A 109 -25.42 12.32 -16.25
CA GLN A 109 -24.66 13.30 -17.04
C GLN A 109 -24.41 12.81 -18.47
N ALA A 110 -24.10 11.52 -18.66
CA ALA A 110 -23.93 10.93 -20.00
C ALA A 110 -25.25 10.91 -20.80
N ALA A 111 -26.39 10.80 -20.11
CA ALA A 111 -27.72 10.93 -20.71
C ALA A 111 -28.14 12.39 -21.00
N GLY A 112 -27.27 13.37 -20.71
CA GLY A 112 -27.50 14.78 -21.00
C GLY A 112 -28.13 15.59 -19.85
N MET A 113 -28.23 15.05 -18.63
CA MET A 113 -28.69 15.82 -17.47
C MET A 113 -27.59 16.81 -17.03
N ASN A 114 -27.94 18.09 -16.94
CA ASN A 114 -27.00 19.14 -16.54
C ASN A 114 -27.17 19.51 -15.06
N PHE A 115 -26.14 19.27 -14.26
CA PHE A 115 -26.07 19.65 -12.85
C PHE A 115 -25.46 21.05 -12.63
N GLY A 116 -25.67 21.99 -13.55
CA GLY A 116 -25.13 23.35 -13.46
C GLY A 116 -23.74 23.55 -14.04
N MET A 117 -23.28 22.65 -14.91
CA MET A 117 -22.15 22.94 -15.80
C MET A 117 -22.69 23.80 -16.94
N VAL A 118 -22.53 25.12 -16.83
CA VAL A 118 -22.99 26.05 -17.86
C VAL A 118 -22.25 25.73 -19.16
N ALA A 119 -23.03 25.40 -20.19
CA ALA A 119 -22.57 25.29 -21.55
C ALA A 119 -22.10 26.67 -22.02
N ALA A 120 -20.78 26.90 -21.99
CA ALA A 120 -20.21 27.98 -22.76
C ALA A 120 -20.52 27.69 -24.25
N HIS A 121 -21.24 28.60 -24.88
CA HIS A 121 -21.85 28.51 -26.21
C HIS A 121 -20.86 28.45 -27.40
N HIS A 122 -19.68 27.84 -27.24
CA HIS A 122 -18.66 27.74 -28.28
C HIS A 122 -18.14 26.30 -28.44
N GLY A 123 -18.64 25.57 -29.44
CA GLY A 123 -18.08 24.29 -29.93
C GLY A 123 -18.71 23.02 -29.35
N SER A 124 -19.92 22.67 -29.81
CA SER A 124 -20.70 21.50 -29.36
C SER A 124 -19.98 20.15 -29.51
N ALA A 125 -19.04 20.01 -30.45
CA ALA A 125 -18.27 18.79 -30.61
C ALA A 125 -17.23 18.60 -29.49
N ASN A 126 -16.45 19.63 -29.16
CA ASN A 126 -15.44 19.54 -28.09
C ASN A 126 -16.08 19.41 -26.71
N GLY A 127 -17.22 20.08 -26.48
CA GLY A 127 -17.97 19.95 -25.23
C GLY A 127 -18.47 18.52 -24.97
N ALA A 128 -19.01 17.85 -26.00
CA ALA A 128 -19.48 16.47 -25.87
C ALA A 128 -18.34 15.48 -25.59
N HIS A 129 -17.17 15.65 -26.22
CA HIS A 129 -16.01 14.80 -25.95
C HIS A 129 -15.49 14.98 -24.51
N LEU A 130 -15.39 16.21 -24.01
CA LEU A 130 -15.00 16.48 -22.61
C LEU A 130 -16.03 15.96 -21.60
N LEU A 131 -17.33 16.01 -21.95
CA LEU A 131 -18.39 15.41 -21.13
C LEU A 131 -18.27 13.89 -21.09
N ASN A 132 -17.99 13.22 -22.21
CA ASN A 132 -17.78 11.76 -22.24
C ASN A 132 -16.54 11.34 -21.44
N GLU A 133 -15.44 12.07 -21.54
CA GLU A 133 -14.22 11.80 -20.78
C GLU A 133 -14.44 12.00 -19.27
N SER A 134 -15.05 13.13 -18.89
CA SER A 134 -15.34 13.43 -17.47
C SER A 134 -16.38 12.49 -16.85
N THR A 135 -17.36 12.01 -17.62
CA THR A 135 -18.31 10.99 -17.16
C THR A 135 -17.65 9.63 -17.02
N ALA A 136 -16.80 9.22 -17.96
CA ALA A 136 -16.02 7.98 -17.84
C ALA A 136 -15.13 8.01 -16.59
N TRP A 137 -14.46 9.14 -16.33
CA TRP A 137 -13.66 9.34 -15.12
C TRP A 137 -14.49 9.25 -13.83
N SER A 138 -15.64 9.92 -13.80
CA SER A 138 -16.54 9.90 -12.64
C SER A 138 -17.11 8.51 -12.37
N ALA A 139 -17.49 7.79 -13.43
CA ALA A 139 -17.94 6.40 -13.34
C ALA A 139 -16.82 5.49 -12.81
N ALA A 140 -15.58 5.66 -13.29
CA ALA A 140 -14.43 4.89 -12.81
C ALA A 140 -14.15 5.12 -11.32
N LEU A 141 -14.21 6.36 -10.83
CA LEU A 141 -14.06 6.67 -9.40
C LEU A 141 -15.19 6.06 -8.56
N GLY A 142 -16.43 6.08 -9.07
CA GLY A 142 -17.57 5.42 -8.44
C GLY A 142 -17.37 3.90 -8.33
N ILE A 143 -16.96 3.24 -9.43
CA ILE A 143 -16.67 1.81 -9.46
C ILE A 143 -15.49 1.45 -8.53
N ALA A 144 -14.43 2.26 -8.52
CA ALA A 144 -13.29 2.05 -7.62
C ALA A 144 -13.70 2.17 -6.14
N THR A 145 -14.62 3.08 -5.82
CA THR A 145 -15.21 3.22 -4.47
C THR A 145 -16.00 1.96 -4.08
N ILE A 146 -16.81 1.40 -4.99
CA ILE A 146 -17.50 0.12 -4.78
C ILE A 146 -16.50 -1.00 -4.57
N ALA A 147 -15.46 -1.09 -5.43
CA ALA A 147 -14.43 -2.12 -5.33
C ALA A 147 -13.68 -2.05 -4.00
N MET A 148 -13.44 -0.84 -3.46
CA MET A 148 -12.80 -0.63 -2.16
C MET A 148 -13.61 -1.25 -1.01
N ALA A 149 -14.94 -1.29 -1.11
CA ALA A 149 -15.80 -1.91 -0.10
C ALA A 149 -15.47 -3.40 0.10
N PHE A 150 -15.06 -4.09 -0.98
CA PHE A 150 -14.69 -5.50 -0.97
C PHE A 150 -13.17 -5.73 -0.87
N ARG A 151 -12.36 -4.81 -1.40
CA ARG A 151 -10.89 -4.90 -1.45
C ARG A 151 -10.23 -3.74 -0.71
N ARG A 152 -10.28 -3.73 0.63
CA ARG A 152 -9.75 -2.62 1.45
C ARG A 152 -8.29 -2.24 1.19
N ARG A 153 -7.48 -3.14 0.62
CA ARG A 153 -6.08 -2.84 0.24
C ARG A 153 -5.93 -1.70 -0.77
N ILE A 154 -6.95 -1.42 -1.58
CA ILE A 154 -6.88 -0.32 -2.55
C ILE A 154 -7.23 1.04 -1.91
N ALA A 155 -7.69 1.06 -0.66
CA ALA A 155 -8.09 2.28 0.05
C ALA A 155 -7.01 3.37 0.09
N PRO A 156 -5.72 3.11 0.40
CA PRO A 156 -4.71 4.18 0.42
C PRO A 156 -4.47 4.81 -0.96
N GLY A 157 -4.40 3.99 -2.02
CA GLY A 157 -4.24 4.50 -3.39
C GLY A 157 -5.45 5.32 -3.84
N LEU A 158 -6.66 4.81 -3.59
CA LEU A 158 -7.89 5.53 -3.89
C LEU A 158 -8.01 6.82 -3.07
N ALA A 159 -7.64 6.80 -1.78
CA ALA A 159 -7.64 7.97 -0.92
C ALA A 159 -6.72 9.08 -1.47
N CYS A 160 -5.51 8.72 -1.91
CA CYS A 160 -4.57 9.67 -2.51
C CYS A 160 -5.21 10.39 -3.72
N VAL A 161 -5.74 9.61 -4.67
CA VAL A 161 -6.37 10.14 -5.89
C VAL A 161 -7.58 11.01 -5.54
N LEU A 162 -8.49 10.52 -4.68
CA LEU A 162 -9.71 11.24 -4.32
C LEU A 162 -9.44 12.53 -3.56
N VAL A 163 -8.43 12.57 -2.67
CA VAL A 163 -8.06 13.78 -1.93
C VAL A 163 -7.52 14.85 -2.89
N ILE A 164 -6.61 14.48 -3.78
CA ILE A 164 -6.06 15.41 -4.77
C ILE A 164 -7.19 15.91 -5.69
N TYR A 165 -8.04 15.00 -6.17
CA TYR A 165 -9.21 15.34 -6.98
C TYR A 165 -10.15 16.30 -6.26
N CYS A 166 -10.48 16.05 -4.99
CA CYS A 166 -11.30 16.95 -4.19
C CYS A 166 -10.67 18.33 -4.00
N GLY A 167 -9.34 18.41 -3.89
CA GLY A 167 -8.61 19.68 -3.84
C GLY A 167 -8.82 20.52 -5.09
N PHE A 168 -8.58 19.94 -6.27
CA PHE A 168 -8.84 20.60 -7.55
C PHE A 168 -10.32 20.94 -7.74
N LEU A 169 -11.22 20.02 -7.39
CA LEU A 169 -12.67 20.24 -7.47
C LEU A 169 -13.10 21.42 -6.60
N THR A 170 -12.57 21.52 -5.37
CA THR A 170 -12.83 22.64 -4.46
C THR A 170 -12.33 23.95 -5.06
N TYR A 171 -11.13 23.97 -5.64
CA TYR A 171 -10.61 25.14 -6.34
C TYR A 171 -11.56 25.61 -7.45
N TYR A 172 -12.04 24.70 -8.31
CA TYR A 172 -12.98 25.06 -9.38
C TYR A 172 -14.33 25.56 -8.84
N VAL A 173 -14.88 24.91 -7.80
CA VAL A 173 -16.13 25.36 -7.17
C VAL A 173 -15.98 26.77 -6.60
N VAL A 174 -14.86 27.07 -5.93
CA VAL A 174 -14.59 28.41 -5.39
C VAL A 174 -14.42 29.42 -6.51
N ALA A 175 -13.65 29.09 -7.56
CA ALA A 175 -13.47 29.97 -8.72
C ALA A 175 -14.80 30.32 -9.37
N ASP A 176 -15.67 29.33 -9.57
CA ASP A 176 -16.99 29.56 -10.17
C ASP A 176 -17.96 30.26 -9.22
N ALA A 177 -17.83 30.07 -7.91
CA ALA A 177 -18.59 30.82 -6.91
C ALA A 177 -18.23 32.32 -6.92
N VAL A 178 -16.94 32.65 -7.08
CA VAL A 178 -16.48 34.05 -7.19
C VAL A 178 -17.07 34.74 -8.43
N VAL A 179 -17.28 34.00 -9.52
CA VAL A 179 -17.88 34.51 -10.77
C VAL A 179 -19.42 34.39 -10.76
N GLY A 180 -20.03 33.92 -9.66
CA GLY A 180 -21.48 33.76 -9.53
C GLY A 180 -22.08 32.63 -10.39
N GLN A 181 -21.26 31.67 -10.84
CA GLN A 181 -21.62 30.57 -11.72
C GLN A 181 -21.84 29.23 -10.97
N VAL A 182 -21.98 29.27 -9.65
CA VAL A 182 -22.27 28.08 -8.83
C VAL A 182 -23.76 27.91 -8.61
N THR A 183 -24.27 26.74 -8.97
CA THR A 183 -25.64 26.33 -8.64
C THR A 183 -25.65 25.40 -7.43
N PRO A 184 -26.74 25.36 -6.64
CA PRO A 184 -26.88 24.38 -5.56
C PRO A 184 -26.77 22.93 -6.07
N GLY A 185 -27.35 22.64 -7.25
CA GLY A 185 -27.28 21.32 -7.88
C GLY A 185 -25.84 20.87 -8.17
N ARG A 186 -24.96 21.81 -8.52
CA ARG A 186 -23.54 21.54 -8.74
C ARG A 186 -22.79 21.18 -7.46
N ILE A 187 -23.07 21.90 -6.37
CA ILE A 187 -22.47 21.59 -5.07
C ILE A 187 -22.93 20.20 -4.61
N LEU A 188 -24.24 19.93 -4.72
CA LEU A 188 -24.82 18.65 -4.29
C LEU A 188 -24.26 17.45 -5.07
N SER A 189 -24.00 17.59 -6.38
CA SER A 189 -23.45 16.50 -7.20
C SER A 189 -22.00 16.14 -6.83
N HIS A 190 -21.28 17.03 -6.12
CA HIS A 190 -19.92 16.79 -5.66
C HIS A 190 -19.84 16.19 -4.24
N LEU A 191 -20.95 16.13 -3.50
CA LEU A 191 -20.96 15.53 -2.15
C LEU A 191 -20.58 14.03 -2.14
N PRO A 192 -21.06 13.18 -3.06
CA PRO A 192 -20.73 11.76 -3.04
C PRO A 192 -19.22 11.49 -3.20
N VAL A 193 -18.52 12.27 -4.03
CA VAL A 193 -17.07 12.10 -4.21
C VAL A 193 -16.28 12.58 -3.00
N ALA A 194 -16.72 13.65 -2.33
CA ALA A 194 -16.14 14.09 -1.07
C ALA A 194 -16.33 13.05 0.04
N LEU A 195 -17.52 12.46 0.15
CA LEU A 195 -17.80 11.36 1.08
C LEU A 195 -16.93 10.13 0.79
N ALA A 196 -16.76 9.78 -0.49
CA ALA A 196 -15.85 8.70 -0.90
C ALA A 196 -14.42 8.98 -0.44
N ALA A 197 -13.91 10.21 -0.61
CA ALA A 197 -12.57 10.60 -0.16
C ALA A 197 -12.41 10.43 1.35
N ILE A 198 -13.38 10.93 2.14
CA ILE A 198 -13.37 10.81 3.61
C ILE A 198 -13.35 9.34 4.03
N VAL A 199 -14.22 8.51 3.45
CA VAL A 199 -14.28 7.09 3.81
C VAL A 199 -13.04 6.33 3.35
N SER A 200 -12.44 6.66 2.21
CA SER A 200 -11.17 6.08 1.77
C SER A 200 -10.01 6.42 2.69
N VAL A 201 -9.91 7.68 3.16
CA VAL A 201 -8.91 8.09 4.16
C VAL A 201 -9.13 7.41 5.50
N TRP A 202 -10.38 7.30 5.94
CA TRP A 202 -10.70 6.59 7.18
C TRP A 202 -10.37 5.09 7.06
N ALA A 203 -10.73 4.47 5.93
CA ALA A 203 -10.42 3.08 5.66
C ALA A 203 -8.91 2.83 5.63
N SER A 204 -8.12 3.69 4.99
CA SER A 204 -6.65 3.56 4.90
C SER A 204 -5.98 3.60 6.28
N ARG A 205 -6.45 4.49 7.17
CA ARG A 205 -5.96 4.59 8.55
C ARG A 205 -6.31 3.37 9.40
N THR A 206 -7.47 2.75 9.18
CA THR A 206 -7.87 1.56 9.95
C THR A 206 -7.15 0.27 9.53
N THR A 207 -6.61 0.22 8.31
CA THR A 207 -5.81 -0.92 7.80
C THR A 207 -4.34 -0.88 8.17
N HIS A 208 -3.84 0.26 8.67
CA HIS A 208 -2.54 0.37 9.31
C HIS A 208 -2.72 0.40 10.84
N PRO A 209 -2.87 -0.74 11.53
CA PRO A 209 -2.45 -0.81 12.93
C PRO A 209 -1.01 -0.30 12.98
N HIS A 210 -0.75 0.65 13.87
CA HIS A 210 0.60 1.10 14.23
C HIS A 210 1.50 -0.12 14.38
N ASP A 211 2.41 -0.33 13.44
CA ASP A 211 3.53 -1.22 13.66
C ASP A 211 4.41 -0.50 14.70
N PRO A 212 4.60 -1.05 15.91
CA PRO A 212 5.57 -0.48 16.81
C PRO A 212 6.92 -0.61 16.11
N SER A 213 7.50 0.54 15.74
CA SER A 213 8.86 0.63 15.23
C SER A 213 9.77 -0.32 16.03
N PRO A 214 10.51 -1.26 15.40
CA PRO A 214 11.50 -2.03 16.12
C PRO A 214 12.48 -1.01 16.69
N ARG A 215 12.45 -0.82 18.01
CA ARG A 215 13.51 -0.11 18.69
C ARG A 215 14.77 -0.90 18.39
N VAL A 216 15.67 -0.32 17.61
CA VAL A 216 17.05 -0.76 17.57
C VAL A 216 17.52 -0.65 19.02
N ALA A 217 17.67 -1.79 19.68
CA ALA A 217 18.38 -1.88 20.94
C ALA A 217 19.85 -1.60 20.62
N GLY A 218 20.18 -0.32 20.49
CA GLY A 218 21.54 0.16 20.47
C GLY A 218 22.07 0.08 21.89
N GLU A 219 22.95 -0.90 22.10
CA GLU A 219 24.19 -0.78 22.86
C GLU A 219 24.20 0.26 24.00
N ASP A 220 23.72 -0.15 25.17
CA ASP A 220 24.31 0.28 26.43
C ASP A 220 25.18 -0.87 26.94
N GLY A 221 26.45 -0.83 26.53
CA GLY A 221 27.49 -1.65 27.15
C GLY A 221 27.92 -1.03 28.47
N GLN A 222 27.80 -1.80 29.57
CA GLN A 222 28.78 -1.81 30.65
C GLN A 222 28.53 -2.99 31.60
N ASP A 223 29.48 -3.94 31.55
CA ASP A 223 30.15 -4.60 32.66
C ASP A 223 29.31 -5.23 33.77
N HIS A 224 29.27 -6.57 33.80
CA HIS A 224 29.73 -7.32 34.97
C HIS A 224 30.12 -8.77 34.61
N ALA A 225 31.26 -9.15 35.16
CA ALA A 225 31.97 -10.39 34.90
C ALA A 225 31.43 -11.61 35.69
N SER A 226 31.81 -12.78 35.18
CA SER A 226 32.07 -14.05 35.90
C SER A 226 30.92 -15.06 36.10
N GLY A 227 31.11 -16.26 35.51
CA GLY A 227 30.51 -17.51 35.97
C GLY A 227 30.33 -18.58 34.87
N PRO A 228 31.02 -19.74 34.91
CA PRO A 228 30.85 -20.79 33.92
C PRO A 228 29.85 -21.87 34.40
N ALA A 229 28.80 -22.15 33.64
CA ALA A 229 28.20 -23.49 33.54
C ALA A 229 26.97 -23.51 32.62
N ALA A 230 27.02 -24.39 31.63
CA ALA A 230 26.05 -25.47 31.38
C ALA A 230 25.74 -25.62 29.88
N ARG A 231 26.45 -26.58 29.28
CA ARG A 231 26.12 -27.22 28.01
C ARG A 231 24.68 -27.76 28.05
N SER A 232 23.80 -27.21 27.22
CA SER A 232 22.58 -27.90 26.78
C SER A 232 22.70 -28.19 25.29
N ARG A 233 23.02 -29.46 24.98
CA ARG A 233 23.03 -30.01 23.63
C ARG A 233 21.59 -30.02 23.10
N ARG A 234 21.33 -29.30 22.00
CA ARG A 234 20.10 -29.47 21.23
C ARG A 234 20.42 -30.27 19.97
N HIS A 235 19.79 -31.43 19.87
CA HIS A 235 19.92 -32.42 18.81
C HIS A 235 19.57 -31.83 17.44
N LEU A 236 20.55 -31.71 16.54
CA LEU A 236 20.32 -31.56 15.11
C LEU A 236 20.13 -32.97 14.53
N ARG A 237 18.96 -33.18 13.93
CA ARG A 237 18.62 -34.37 13.16
C ARG A 237 19.47 -34.36 11.89
N ALA A 238 20.46 -35.25 11.81
CA ALA A 238 21.21 -35.49 10.59
C ALA A 238 20.27 -36.09 9.53
N ALA A 239 20.21 -35.46 8.37
CA ALA A 239 19.67 -36.03 7.16
C ALA A 239 20.85 -36.17 6.21
N ASP A 240 21.46 -37.36 6.19
CA ASP A 240 22.35 -37.84 5.14
C ASP A 240 22.27 -39.36 5.17
N ASP A 241 21.58 -39.93 4.18
CA ASP A 241 21.59 -41.36 3.88
C ASP A 241 22.17 -41.52 2.46
N PRO A 242 23.39 -42.06 2.32
CA PRO A 242 23.92 -42.46 1.03
C PRO A 242 24.14 -43.99 1.00
N ALA A 243 23.16 -44.75 0.48
CA ALA A 243 23.35 -45.96 -0.35
C ALA A 243 22.05 -46.78 -0.51
N ALA A 244 21.38 -46.65 -1.66
CA ALA A 244 20.62 -47.71 -2.34
C ALA A 244 20.42 -47.32 -3.82
#